data_AF-A0A4U8SZI5-F1
#
_entry.id   AF-A0A4U8SZI5-F1
#
_cell.length_a   1.000
_cell.length_b   1.000
_cell.length_c   1.000
_cell.angle_alpha   90.00
_cell.angle_beta   90.00
_cell.angle_gamma   90.00
#
_symmetry.space_group_name_H-M   'P 1'
#
loop_
_entity.id
_entity.type
_entity.pdbx_description
1 polymer ?
#
loop_
_entity_poly.entity_id
_entity_poly.type
_entity_poly.pdbx_seq_one_letter_code
_entity_poly.pdbx_strand_id
1 'polypeptide(L)'
;MKKTLVIAQGDIAKIFLDSILDKYFSNDYYIVISKDMCFIPEKIPSSFEFHTFDYTSSFRISQVYNEEIYNIFLVLDDESEILATYEILRELNKKTRIVTSLALEKHTQAMKDDKNLIVLNQRQIIANKFIERLPNVPLIPRSFGLGQGEIMEVGVPSGSIFAYRHIGSIQQRKWRIVGVYRRGELLLSSHSVVIQPNDSLLIVGDPKMLNDVYMQIKSDIGQFPAPFGRDIFLYVDMSLSNEHRIYNDVQNALFLNEKLKNNKLFIHILKPSNFDLLDKIRALESKSVEVRVDYTNASFRERIAKDSQKRFGLVIINQDIFASRRNRRALFELSIPVMKTGWEHIDECKKSFVVLSENMANTENVASVVFDISKQLNLEVDVYDYDTDGSYHNEIMQSYEELSRIYERKLNTIQTDSKNPISYIQDSFTPYLCFVPFERNIAKTKTFAFTSTDVHKIASMNNKNPQIFIPLPQKQGS
;
A
#
# COMPACT_ATOMS: atom_id res chain seq x y z
N MET A 1 4.53 16.12 10.49
CA MET A 1 4.72 14.72 10.02
C MET A 1 5.84 14.11 10.84
N LYS A 2 5.82 12.82 11.14
CA LYS A 2 6.94 12.17 11.86
C LYS A 2 8.16 12.09 10.93
N LYS A 3 9.27 12.74 11.28
CA LYS A 3 10.51 12.78 10.47
C LYS A 3 11.59 11.87 11.05
N THR A 4 12.28 11.14 10.18
CA THR A 4 13.45 10.33 10.51
C THR A 4 14.68 10.93 9.84
N LEU A 5 15.73 11.21 10.61
CA LEU A 5 17.03 11.64 10.08
C LEU A 5 17.93 10.42 9.89
N VAL A 6 18.60 10.31 8.75
CA VAL A 6 19.57 9.27 8.45
C VAL A 6 20.88 9.95 8.06
N ILE A 7 21.93 9.73 8.83
CA ILE A 7 23.28 10.14 8.48
C ILE A 7 23.98 8.89 7.97
N ALA A 8 24.35 8.91 6.68
CA ALA A 8 24.70 7.72 5.92
C ALA A 8 26.07 7.89 5.26
N GLN A 9 26.99 6.99 5.60
CA GLN A 9 28.29 6.85 4.95
C GLN A 9 28.73 5.38 5.03
N GLY A 10 29.26 4.84 3.93
CA GLY A 10 29.76 3.47 3.88
C GLY A 10 28.89 2.43 3.18
N ASP A 11 29.40 1.19 3.14
CA ASP A 11 28.76 0.08 2.41
C ASP A 11 27.45 -0.35 3.07
N ILE A 12 27.43 -0.42 4.41
CA ILE A 12 26.21 -0.77 5.17
C ILE A 12 25.15 0.31 4.96
N ALA A 13 25.56 1.59 4.95
CA ALA A 13 24.66 2.71 4.72
C ALA A 13 24.02 2.63 3.34
N LYS A 14 24.79 2.25 2.32
CA LYS A 14 24.27 2.07 0.95
C LYS A 14 23.22 0.97 0.88
N ILE A 15 23.53 -0.22 1.41
CA ILE A 15 22.59 -1.35 1.43
C ILE A 15 21.32 -0.99 2.22
N PHE A 16 21.47 -0.27 3.33
CA PHE A 16 20.34 0.20 4.14
C PHE A 16 19.46 1.18 3.38
N LEU A 17 20.05 2.20 2.74
CA LEU A 17 19.32 3.18 1.93
C LEU A 17 18.61 2.54 0.74
N ASP A 18 19.28 1.66 0.00
CA ASP A 18 18.67 0.93 -1.13
C ASP A 18 17.48 0.09 -0.64
N SER A 19 17.60 -0.56 0.52
CA SER A 19 16.53 -1.39 1.09
C SER A 19 15.30 -0.56 1.50
N ILE A 20 15.50 0.61 2.11
CA ILE A 20 14.36 1.47 2.49
C ILE A 20 13.71 2.15 1.29
N LEU A 21 14.49 2.49 0.25
CA LEU A 21 13.99 3.07 -1.00
C LEU A 21 13.17 2.06 -1.82
N ASP A 22 13.58 0.79 -1.85
CA ASP A 22 12.96 -0.26 -2.67
C ASP A 22 11.78 -0.96 -1.97
N LYS A 23 11.92 -1.31 -0.68
CA LYS A 23 11.01 -2.26 0.00
C LYS A 23 10.03 -1.63 0.97
N TYR A 24 10.32 -0.44 1.51
CA TYR A 24 9.56 0.13 2.62
C TYR A 24 8.99 1.50 2.25
N PHE A 25 7.90 1.50 1.49
CA PHE A 25 7.04 2.68 1.27
C PHE A 25 6.31 3.05 2.56
N SER A 26 7.02 3.64 3.53
CA SER A 26 6.45 4.06 4.80
C SER A 26 5.73 5.42 4.69
N ASN A 27 4.82 5.67 5.63
CA ASN A 27 4.16 6.98 5.77
C ASN A 27 5.08 8.07 6.35
N ASP A 28 6.31 7.73 6.76
CA ASP A 28 7.27 8.65 7.38
C ASP A 28 8.03 9.48 6.34
N TYR A 29 8.58 10.62 6.77
CA TYR A 29 9.45 11.47 5.94
C TYR A 29 10.90 11.27 6.36
N TYR A 30 11.78 11.03 5.41
CA TYR A 30 13.19 10.76 5.64
C TYR A 30 14.04 11.95 5.20
N ILE A 31 14.94 12.38 6.06
CA ILE A 31 15.98 13.34 5.72
C ILE A 31 17.30 12.57 5.75
N VAL A 32 18.05 12.57 4.65
CA VAL A 32 19.30 11.83 4.50
C VAL A 32 20.44 12.82 4.35
N ILE A 33 21.49 12.69 5.17
CA ILE A 33 22.73 13.46 5.09
C ILE A 33 23.88 12.51 4.75
N SER A 34 24.64 12.82 3.70
CA SER A 34 25.87 12.10 3.33
C SER A 34 27.00 13.06 2.97
N LYS A 35 28.25 12.60 2.98
CA LYS A 35 29.39 13.35 2.43
C LYS A 35 29.48 13.23 0.91
N ASP A 36 29.06 12.08 0.39
CA ASP A 36 29.19 11.74 -1.02
C ASP A 36 27.84 11.74 -1.75
N MET A 37 27.86 12.22 -3.00
CA MET A 37 26.69 12.20 -3.88
C MET A 37 26.31 10.78 -4.34
N CYS A 38 27.16 9.76 -4.14
CA CYS A 38 26.85 8.38 -4.53
C CYS A 38 25.70 7.75 -3.72
N PHE A 39 25.32 8.37 -2.60
CA PHE A 39 24.15 8.00 -1.80
C PHE A 39 22.86 8.68 -2.28
N ILE A 40 22.95 9.63 -3.22
CA ILE A 40 21.79 10.26 -3.81
C ILE A 40 21.31 9.40 -4.99
N PRO A 41 20.09 8.86 -4.95
CA PRO A 41 19.54 8.11 -6.08
C PRO A 41 19.24 9.07 -7.25
N GLU A 42 19.31 8.56 -8.48
CA GLU A 42 18.92 9.34 -9.68
C GLU A 42 17.49 9.89 -9.61
N LYS A 43 16.64 9.22 -8.82
CA LYS A 43 15.23 9.53 -8.63
C LYS A 43 14.92 9.56 -7.14
N ILE A 44 14.68 10.75 -6.60
CA ILE A 44 14.37 10.96 -5.19
C ILE A 44 12.85 10.85 -4.99
N PRO A 45 12.34 9.89 -4.19
CA PRO A 45 10.92 9.82 -3.85
C PRO A 45 10.48 11.03 -3.04
N SER A 46 9.22 11.44 -3.14
CA SER A 46 8.72 12.64 -2.43
C SER A 46 8.72 12.55 -0.90
N SER A 47 8.93 11.36 -0.34
CA SER A 47 9.08 11.13 1.10
C SER A 47 10.53 11.23 1.59
N PHE A 48 11.48 11.55 0.72
CA PHE A 48 12.89 11.69 1.03
C PHE A 48 13.40 13.09 0.68
N GLU A 49 14.28 13.59 1.53
CA GLU A 49 15.11 14.77 1.32
C GLU A 49 16.57 14.35 1.46
N PHE A 50 17.43 14.78 0.54
CA PHE A 50 18.85 14.45 0.55
C PHE A 50 19.68 15.72 0.66
N HIS A 51 20.66 15.72 1.57
CA HIS A 51 21.63 16.78 1.72
C HIS A 51 23.05 16.21 1.64
N THR A 52 23.93 16.94 0.97
CA THR A 52 25.35 16.58 0.86
C THR A 52 26.19 17.62 1.58
N PHE A 53 26.71 17.25 2.76
CA PHE A 53 27.67 18.05 3.51
C PHE A 53 28.35 17.20 4.60
N ASP A 54 29.39 17.75 5.21
CA ASP A 54 30.08 17.11 6.33
C ASP A 54 29.19 17.10 7.59
N TYR A 55 28.66 15.93 7.92
CA TYR A 55 27.83 15.70 9.11
C TYR A 55 28.60 15.83 10.43
N THR A 56 29.93 16.00 10.42
CA THR A 56 30.68 16.40 11.62
C THR A 56 30.64 17.92 11.87
N SER A 57 29.97 18.68 11.00
CA SER A 57 29.75 20.12 11.18
C SER A 57 28.46 20.41 11.94
N SER A 58 28.58 20.88 13.19
CA SER A 58 27.42 21.25 14.02
C SER A 58 26.56 22.35 13.37
N PHE A 59 27.20 23.34 12.75
CA PHE A 59 26.52 24.41 12.03
C PHE A 59 25.63 23.86 10.91
N ARG A 60 26.13 22.96 10.06
CA ARG A 60 25.36 22.39 8.95
C ARG A 60 24.23 21.49 9.44
N ILE A 61 24.47 20.65 10.45
CA ILE A 61 23.41 19.83 11.05
C ILE A 61 22.29 20.72 11.60
N SER A 62 22.63 21.81 12.30
CA SER A 62 21.63 22.70 12.90
C SER A 62 20.70 23.38 11.88
N GLN A 63 21.12 23.51 10.62
CA GLN A 63 20.28 24.06 9.54
C GLN A 63 19.22 23.07 9.03
N VAL A 64 19.48 21.77 9.17
CA VAL A 64 18.59 20.70 8.69
C VAL A 64 17.74 20.14 9.82
N TYR A 65 18.30 20.11 11.03
CA TYR A 65 17.64 19.59 12.21
C TYR A 65 16.41 20.43 12.57
N ASN A 66 15.31 19.77 12.93
CA ASN A 66 14.10 20.40 13.44
C ASN A 66 13.43 19.51 14.50
N GLU A 67 12.52 20.07 15.29
CA GLU A 67 11.85 19.37 16.41
C GLU A 67 10.91 18.24 15.97
N GLU A 68 10.53 18.17 14.69
CA GLU A 68 9.71 17.07 14.18
C GLU A 68 10.52 15.77 13.95
N ILE A 69 11.86 15.85 14.02
CA ILE A 69 12.76 14.70 13.96
C ILE A 69 12.73 13.98 15.31
N TYR A 70 12.12 12.80 15.33
CA TYR A 70 11.96 11.99 16.54
C TYR A 70 12.85 10.74 16.56
N ASN A 71 13.45 10.40 15.42
CA ASN A 71 14.31 9.23 15.27
C ASN A 71 15.49 9.54 14.36
N ILE A 72 16.70 9.11 14.75
CA ILE A 72 17.94 9.35 14.01
C ILE A 72 18.68 8.04 13.84
N PHE A 73 19.14 7.76 12.63
CA PHE A 73 20.04 6.66 12.30
C PHE A 73 21.41 7.22 11.95
N LEU A 74 22.44 6.81 12.70
CA LEU A 74 23.84 7.05 12.40
C LEU A 74 24.41 5.76 11.81
N VAL A 75 24.50 5.71 10.48
CA VAL A 75 25.02 4.56 9.75
C VAL A 75 26.31 5.01 9.06
N LEU A 76 27.41 4.99 9.82
CA LEU A 76 28.72 5.44 9.39
C LEU A 76 29.74 4.32 9.58
N ASP A 77 30.75 4.26 8.72
CA ASP A 77 31.83 3.28 8.83
C ASP A 77 32.94 3.71 9.81
N ASP A 78 33.18 5.02 9.96
CA ASP A 78 34.23 5.55 10.84
C ASP A 78 33.71 5.77 12.27
N GLU A 79 34.31 5.03 13.22
CA GLU A 79 33.93 5.09 14.64
C GLU A 79 34.15 6.48 15.26
N SER A 80 35.17 7.23 14.83
CA SER A 80 35.47 8.57 15.35
C SER A 80 34.42 9.57 14.88
N GLU A 81 33.99 9.45 13.62
CA GLU A 81 32.92 10.27 13.08
C GLU A 81 31.56 9.97 13.75
N ILE A 82 31.29 8.71 14.11
CA ILE A 82 30.11 8.34 14.90
C ILE A 82 30.08 9.09 16.23
N LEU A 83 31.20 9.10 16.95
CA LEU A 83 31.31 9.76 18.25
C LEU A 83 31.10 11.27 18.12
N ALA A 84 31.81 11.92 17.20
CA ALA A 84 31.70 13.35 16.98
C ALA A 84 30.26 13.76 16.59
N THR A 85 29.64 13.00 15.67
CA THR A 85 28.28 13.28 15.21
C THR A 85 27.24 13.02 16.30
N TYR A 86 27.43 11.98 17.11
CA TYR A 86 26.57 11.68 18.26
C TYR A 86 26.56 12.84 19.28
N GLU A 87 27.72 13.39 19.61
CA GLU A 87 27.84 14.51 20.55
C GLU A 87 27.05 15.73 20.04
N ILE A 88 27.24 16.09 18.76
CA ILE A 88 26.51 17.19 18.11
C ILE A 88 24.99 16.97 18.19
N LEU A 89 24.50 15.77 17.85
CA LEU A 89 23.08 15.48 17.86
C LEU A 89 22.47 15.51 19.27
N ARG A 90 23.25 15.13 20.28
CA ARG A 90 22.82 15.17 21.69
C ARG A 90 22.79 16.56 22.28
N GLU A 91 23.67 17.44 21.82
CA GLU A 91 23.59 18.88 22.13
C GLU A 91 22.30 19.50 21.55
N LEU A 92 21.91 19.10 20.34
CA LEU A 92 20.68 19.58 19.69
C LEU A 92 19.42 19.05 20.37
N ASN A 93 19.38 17.77 20.73
CA ASN A 93 18.24 17.20 21.46
C ASN A 93 18.61 15.99 22.33
N LYS A 94 18.37 16.15 23.64
CA LYS A 94 18.67 15.15 24.68
C LYS A 94 17.70 13.94 24.69
N LYS A 95 16.57 14.03 24.01
CA LYS A 95 15.48 13.03 24.08
C LYS A 95 15.26 12.27 22.78
N THR A 96 15.79 12.75 21.65
CA THR A 96 15.59 12.09 20.35
C THR A 96 16.18 10.69 20.36
N ARG A 97 15.49 9.71 19.78
CA ARG A 97 16.03 8.36 19.67
C ARG A 97 17.16 8.34 18.64
N ILE A 98 18.34 7.81 19.02
CA ILE A 98 19.47 7.62 18.11
C ILE A 98 19.77 6.13 18.01
N VAL A 99 19.92 5.62 16.79
CA VAL A 99 20.34 4.26 16.49
C VAL A 99 21.68 4.34 15.77
N THR A 100 22.70 3.66 16.28
CA THR A 100 24.03 3.61 15.68
C THR A 100 24.62 2.22 15.75
N SER A 101 25.72 1.98 15.04
CA SER A 101 26.55 0.79 15.23
C SER A 101 27.93 1.17 15.71
N LEU A 102 28.32 0.65 16.88
CA LEU A 102 29.62 0.93 17.47
C LEU A 102 30.09 -0.25 18.33
N ALA A 103 31.41 -0.45 18.41
CA ALA A 103 32.02 -1.40 19.32
C ALA A 103 31.84 -0.98 20.79
N LEU A 104 31.49 -1.93 21.67
CA LEU A 104 31.29 -1.69 23.11
C LEU A 104 32.47 -0.97 23.79
N GLU A 105 33.70 -1.29 23.38
CA GLU A 105 34.93 -0.71 23.90
C GLU A 105 35.06 0.80 23.62
N LYS A 106 34.35 1.30 22.60
CA LYS A 106 34.38 2.69 22.16
C LYS A 106 33.26 3.53 22.79
N HIS A 107 32.39 2.94 23.61
CA HIS A 107 31.32 3.66 24.27
C HIS A 107 31.89 4.67 25.28
N THR A 108 31.56 5.96 25.10
CA THR A 108 31.79 6.97 26.12
C THR A 108 30.85 6.75 27.31
N GLN A 109 31.18 7.32 28.47
CA GLN A 109 30.31 7.22 29.64
C GLN A 109 28.92 7.81 29.36
N ALA A 110 28.85 8.93 28.63
CA ALA A 110 27.61 9.55 28.21
C ALA A 110 26.72 8.60 27.35
N MET A 111 27.32 7.83 26.44
CA MET A 111 26.59 6.84 25.64
C MET A 111 26.05 5.67 26.48
N LYS A 112 26.76 5.27 27.54
CA LYS A 112 26.30 4.20 28.44
C LYS A 112 25.09 4.61 29.27
N ASP A 113 25.04 5.87 29.65
CA ASP A 113 23.96 6.42 30.49
C ASP A 113 22.76 6.93 29.66
N ASP A 114 22.90 6.98 28.33
CA ASP A 114 21.87 7.46 27.41
C ASP A 114 20.81 6.39 27.10
N LYS A 115 19.65 6.54 27.73
CA LYS A 115 18.49 5.65 27.56
C LYS A 115 17.83 5.74 26.18
N ASN A 116 18.11 6.79 25.41
CA ASN A 116 17.54 7.01 24.08
C ASN A 116 18.53 6.65 22.95
N LEU A 117 19.68 6.07 23.30
CA LEU A 117 20.66 5.54 22.35
C LEU A 117 20.52 4.02 22.23
N ILE A 118 20.45 3.54 21.00
CA ILE A 118 20.51 2.12 20.67
C ILE A 118 21.79 1.89 19.90
N VAL A 119 22.69 1.07 20.47
CA VAL A 119 23.94 0.69 19.81
C VAL A 119 23.88 -0.75 19.34
N LEU A 120 24.08 -0.95 18.04
CA LEU A 120 24.17 -2.24 17.40
C LEU A 120 25.63 -2.70 17.36
N ASN A 121 25.93 -3.87 17.93
CA ASN A 121 27.26 -4.45 17.87
C ASN A 121 27.36 -5.42 16.68
N GLN A 122 27.96 -4.97 15.58
CA GLN A 122 28.13 -5.76 14.35
C GLN A 122 28.84 -7.09 14.60
N ARG A 123 29.95 -7.08 15.37
CA ARG A 123 30.71 -8.30 15.67
C ARG A 123 29.86 -9.33 16.40
N GLN A 124 29.09 -8.88 17.39
CA GLN A 124 28.17 -9.75 18.13
C GLN A 124 27.04 -10.28 17.23
N ILE A 125 26.47 -9.44 16.37
CA ILE A 125 25.41 -9.84 15.43
C ILE A 125 25.92 -10.93 14.49
N ILE A 126 27.10 -10.72 13.89
CA ILE A 126 27.73 -11.69 12.98
C ILE A 126 28.10 -12.98 13.72
N ALA A 127 28.72 -12.88 14.90
CA ALA A 127 29.06 -14.05 15.72
C ALA A 127 27.82 -14.88 16.08
N ASN A 128 26.72 -14.23 16.46
CA ASN A 128 25.46 -14.92 16.72
C ASN A 128 24.96 -15.66 15.48
N LYS A 129 25.10 -15.09 14.28
CA LYS A 129 24.74 -15.79 13.02
C LYS A 129 25.60 -17.02 12.74
N PHE A 130 26.86 -17.05 13.18
CA PHE A 130 27.67 -18.28 13.12
C PHE A 130 27.25 -19.30 14.18
N ILE A 131 26.99 -18.87 15.42
CA ILE A 131 26.49 -19.74 16.51
C ILE A 131 25.18 -20.40 16.09
N GLU A 132 24.31 -19.68 15.38
CA GLU A 132 23.05 -20.20 14.84
C GLU A 132 23.23 -21.36 13.83
N ARG A 133 24.45 -21.60 13.33
CA ARG A 133 24.75 -22.71 12.41
C ARG A 133 25.41 -23.91 13.11
N LEU A 134 25.67 -23.83 14.41
CA LEU A 134 26.25 -24.94 15.15
C LEU A 134 25.18 -26.04 15.39
N PRO A 135 25.51 -27.32 15.16
CA PRO A 135 24.60 -28.41 15.46
C PRO A 135 24.36 -28.52 16.97
N ASN A 136 23.13 -28.84 17.38
CA ASN A 136 22.74 -29.11 18.76
C ASN A 136 22.95 -27.94 19.75
N VAL A 137 23.04 -26.70 19.26
CA VAL A 137 23.01 -25.50 20.11
C VAL A 137 21.58 -24.94 20.14
N PRO A 138 21.00 -24.64 21.32
CA PRO A 138 19.71 -23.97 21.39
C PRO A 138 19.81 -22.58 20.74
N LEU A 139 19.04 -22.40 19.67
CA LEU A 139 18.94 -21.14 18.95
C LEU A 139 18.13 -20.16 19.79
N ILE A 140 18.80 -19.26 20.52
CA ILE A 140 18.18 -18.10 21.16
C ILE A 140 18.26 -16.96 20.13
N PRO A 141 17.20 -16.67 19.36
CA PRO A 141 17.34 -15.78 18.22
C PRO A 141 17.40 -14.35 18.75
N ARG A 142 18.57 -13.71 18.58
CA ARG A 142 18.72 -12.25 18.78
C ARG A 142 18.50 -11.48 17.47
N SER A 143 18.24 -12.19 16.38
CA SER A 143 17.83 -11.69 15.07
C SER A 143 17.00 -12.79 14.39
N PHE A 144 15.72 -12.84 14.77
CA PHE A 144 14.73 -13.90 14.45
C PHE A 144 14.52 -14.15 12.95
N GLY A 145 14.22 -15.41 12.57
CA GLY A 145 13.85 -15.82 11.21
C GLY A 145 15.01 -16.00 10.23
N LEU A 146 14.72 -16.13 8.92
CA LEU A 146 15.76 -16.08 7.85
C LEU A 146 16.04 -14.63 7.41
N GLY A 147 15.38 -13.65 8.02
CA GLY A 147 15.53 -12.24 7.69
C GLY A 147 14.83 -11.86 6.38
N GLN A 148 13.87 -12.67 5.92
CA GLN A 148 13.11 -12.41 4.70
C GLN A 148 11.79 -11.66 4.97
N GLY A 149 11.55 -11.28 6.22
CA GLY A 149 10.31 -10.63 6.66
C GLY A 149 9.23 -11.63 7.07
N GLU A 150 9.61 -12.82 7.54
CA GLU A 150 8.67 -13.87 7.96
C GLU A 150 8.02 -13.58 9.31
N ILE A 151 8.48 -12.54 10.01
CA ILE A 151 7.98 -12.09 11.31
C ILE A 151 7.90 -10.57 11.26
N MET A 152 6.75 -10.02 11.65
CA MET A 152 6.53 -8.57 11.71
C MET A 152 5.89 -8.18 13.03
N GLU A 153 6.29 -7.03 13.56
CA GLU A 153 5.58 -6.35 14.63
C GLU A 153 4.77 -5.20 14.02
N VAL A 154 3.46 -5.22 14.25
CA VAL A 154 2.54 -4.23 13.65
C VAL A 154 1.68 -3.60 14.73
N GLY A 155 1.92 -2.31 14.98
CA GLY A 155 1.06 -1.51 15.85
C GLY A 155 -0.34 -1.34 15.27
N VAL A 156 -1.38 -1.57 16.06
CA VAL A 156 -2.80 -1.50 15.70
C VAL A 156 -3.31 -0.07 15.94
N PRO A 157 -3.66 0.69 14.88
CA PRO A 157 -4.31 1.99 15.03
C PRO A 157 -5.68 1.88 15.70
N SER A 158 -6.18 2.98 16.26
CA SER A 158 -7.49 3.01 16.92
C SER A 158 -8.69 2.79 15.98
N GLY A 159 -8.55 3.10 14.69
CA GLY A 159 -9.59 2.89 13.67
C GLY A 159 -9.47 1.58 12.90
N SER A 160 -8.53 0.71 13.29
CA SER A 160 -8.21 -0.52 12.58
C SER A 160 -9.39 -1.48 12.58
N ILE A 161 -9.59 -2.20 11.46
CA ILE A 161 -10.54 -3.31 11.40
C ILE A 161 -10.17 -4.48 12.32
N PHE A 162 -8.93 -4.51 12.83
CA PHE A 162 -8.46 -5.51 13.81
C PHE A 162 -8.76 -5.09 15.25
N ALA A 163 -9.01 -3.81 15.50
CA ALA A 163 -9.30 -3.33 16.85
C ALA A 163 -10.63 -3.91 17.34
N TYR A 164 -10.68 -4.26 18.63
CA TYR A 164 -11.82 -4.83 19.33
C TYR A 164 -12.28 -6.21 18.84
N ARG A 165 -11.49 -6.89 17.99
CA ARG A 165 -11.77 -8.27 17.55
C ARG A 165 -11.03 -9.28 18.41
N HIS A 166 -11.66 -10.44 18.60
CA HIS A 166 -10.99 -11.62 19.12
C HIS A 166 -10.03 -12.18 18.06
N ILE A 167 -8.81 -12.57 18.46
CA ILE A 167 -7.83 -13.21 17.56
C ILE A 167 -8.44 -14.43 16.87
N GLY A 168 -9.28 -15.20 17.57
CA GLY A 168 -9.94 -16.39 17.01
C GLY A 168 -10.98 -16.09 15.93
N SER A 169 -11.47 -14.85 15.84
CA SER A 169 -12.40 -14.43 14.77
C SER A 169 -11.69 -14.05 13.47
N ILE A 170 -10.37 -13.86 13.51
CA ILE A 170 -9.59 -13.41 12.35
C ILE A 170 -9.07 -14.64 11.61
N GLN A 171 -9.27 -14.69 10.30
CA GLN A 171 -8.88 -15.83 9.50
C GLN A 171 -7.36 -15.80 9.21
N GLN A 172 -6.64 -16.74 9.80
CA GLN A 172 -5.17 -16.77 9.75
C GLN A 172 -4.66 -17.83 8.77
N ARG A 173 -4.77 -17.63 7.45
CA ARG A 173 -4.31 -18.62 6.44
C ARG A 173 -2.87 -18.37 6.02
N LYS A 174 -1.95 -19.33 6.26
CA LYS A 174 -0.50 -19.22 5.94
C LYS A 174 0.26 -18.12 6.70
N TRP A 175 -0.39 -17.51 7.69
CA TRP A 175 0.19 -16.60 8.65
C TRP A 175 -0.52 -16.82 10.00
N ARG A 176 0.08 -16.34 11.10
CA ARG A 176 -0.47 -16.42 12.46
C ARG A 176 -0.14 -15.17 13.27
N ILE A 177 -1.05 -14.72 14.12
CA ILE A 177 -0.75 -13.84 15.26
C ILE A 177 -0.21 -14.75 16.36
N VAL A 178 1.05 -14.57 16.74
CA VAL A 178 1.73 -15.40 17.76
C VAL A 178 1.81 -14.70 19.11
N GLY A 179 1.62 -13.39 19.14
CA GLY A 179 1.62 -12.61 20.36
C GLY A 179 1.07 -11.22 20.17
N VAL A 180 0.73 -10.60 21.30
CA VAL A 180 0.25 -9.22 21.37
C VAL A 180 1.09 -8.50 22.42
N TYR A 181 1.85 -7.48 22.02
CA TYR A 181 2.48 -6.56 22.95
C TYR A 181 1.47 -5.51 23.39
N ARG A 182 1.16 -5.50 24.69
CA ARG A 182 0.27 -4.53 25.31
C ARG A 182 0.98 -3.90 26.50
N ARG A 183 1.14 -2.58 26.47
CA ARG A 183 1.79 -1.81 27.55
C ARG A 183 3.19 -2.33 27.92
N GLY A 184 3.93 -2.85 26.94
CA GLY A 184 5.28 -3.40 27.13
C GLY A 184 5.34 -4.86 27.59
N GLU A 185 4.19 -5.53 27.78
CA GLU A 185 4.12 -6.95 28.12
C GLU A 185 3.70 -7.80 26.91
N LEU A 186 4.28 -9.00 26.78
CA LEU A 186 3.89 -9.97 25.75
C LEU A 186 2.74 -10.83 26.26
N LEU A 187 1.59 -10.73 25.61
CA LEU A 187 0.47 -11.64 25.75
C LEU A 187 0.57 -12.72 24.68
N LEU A 188 0.54 -14.00 25.07
CA LEU A 188 0.48 -15.09 24.11
C LEU A 188 -0.85 -15.07 23.36
N SER A 189 -0.81 -15.34 22.05
CA SER A 189 -2.01 -15.42 21.24
C SER A 189 -2.92 -16.56 21.70
N SER A 190 -4.18 -16.26 21.98
CA SER A 190 -5.23 -17.26 22.17
C SER A 190 -6.52 -16.80 21.49
N HIS A 191 -7.45 -17.72 21.24
CA HIS A 191 -8.71 -17.40 20.55
C HIS A 191 -9.54 -16.34 21.28
N SER A 192 -9.43 -16.25 22.61
CA SER A 192 -10.20 -15.33 23.44
C SER A 192 -9.57 -13.94 23.57
N VAL A 193 -8.28 -13.78 23.26
CA VAL A 193 -7.62 -12.46 23.37
C VAL A 193 -8.28 -11.48 22.40
N VAL A 194 -8.76 -10.37 22.95
CA VAL A 194 -9.30 -9.24 22.20
C VAL A 194 -8.15 -8.28 21.89
N ILE A 195 -7.97 -7.95 20.62
CA ILE A 195 -7.03 -6.93 20.15
C ILE A 195 -7.56 -5.56 20.53
N GLN A 196 -6.72 -4.71 21.11
CA GLN A 196 -7.07 -3.35 21.51
C GLN A 196 -6.31 -2.32 20.66
N PRO A 197 -6.85 -1.09 20.52
CA PRO A 197 -6.08 0.02 19.99
C PRO A 197 -4.73 0.19 20.69
N ASN A 198 -3.70 0.51 19.90
CA ASN A 198 -2.32 0.68 20.34
C ASN A 198 -1.60 -0.59 20.82
N ASP A 199 -2.23 -1.75 20.71
CA ASP A 199 -1.49 -3.03 20.79
C ASP A 199 -0.49 -3.12 19.64
N SER A 200 0.58 -3.89 19.82
CA SER A 200 1.45 -4.30 18.71
C SER A 200 1.34 -5.81 18.51
N LEU A 201 0.84 -6.21 17.34
CA LEU A 201 0.67 -7.62 16.98
C LEU A 201 1.99 -8.16 16.49
N LEU A 202 2.42 -9.28 17.06
CA LEU A 202 3.51 -10.08 16.54
C LEU A 202 2.93 -11.13 15.59
N ILE A 203 3.20 -11.00 14.31
CA ILE A 203 2.68 -11.87 13.25
C ILE A 203 3.81 -12.64 12.56
N VAL A 204 3.55 -13.89 12.19
CA VAL A 204 4.52 -14.82 11.57
C VAL A 204 3.89 -15.51 10.38
N GLY A 205 4.60 -15.66 9.26
CA GLY A 205 4.07 -16.28 8.04
C GLY A 205 4.88 -16.04 6.78
N ASP A 206 4.25 -16.29 5.62
CA ASP A 206 4.81 -15.94 4.31
C ASP A 206 4.94 -14.40 4.18
N PRO A 207 6.13 -13.85 3.86
CA PRO A 207 6.35 -12.40 3.78
C PRO A 207 5.36 -11.64 2.89
N LYS A 208 4.86 -12.26 1.81
CA LYS A 208 3.89 -11.62 0.92
C LYS A 208 2.53 -11.47 1.61
N MET A 209 2.10 -12.51 2.30
CA MET A 209 0.86 -12.50 3.07
C MET A 209 0.95 -11.51 4.25
N LEU A 210 2.11 -11.44 4.90
CA LEU A 210 2.30 -10.52 6.03
C LEU A 210 2.21 -9.04 5.63
N ASN A 211 2.65 -8.68 4.43
CA ASN A 211 2.44 -7.32 3.91
C ASN A 211 0.96 -6.98 3.71
N ASP A 212 0.15 -7.90 3.19
CA ASP A 212 -1.30 -7.68 3.05
C ASP A 212 -1.97 -7.54 4.41
N VAL A 213 -1.60 -8.40 5.37
CA VAL A 213 -2.09 -8.33 6.75
C VAL A 213 -1.67 -7.01 7.41
N TYR A 214 -0.43 -6.55 7.18
CA TYR A 214 0.02 -5.24 7.62
C TYR A 214 -0.88 -4.12 7.06
N MET A 215 -1.17 -4.16 5.75
CA MET A 215 -2.05 -3.17 5.11
C MET A 215 -3.45 -3.19 5.72
N GLN A 216 -4.01 -4.36 6.00
CA GLN A 216 -5.32 -4.50 6.66
C GLN A 216 -5.31 -3.98 8.10
N ILE A 217 -4.30 -4.31 8.90
CA ILE A 217 -4.16 -3.80 10.27
C ILE A 217 -4.05 -2.27 10.25
N LYS A 218 -3.35 -1.71 9.26
CA LYS A 218 -3.22 -0.27 9.08
C LYS A 218 -4.42 0.38 8.38
N SER A 219 -5.33 -0.40 7.82
CA SER A 219 -6.55 0.09 7.20
C SER A 219 -7.50 0.55 8.29
N ASP A 220 -7.68 1.85 8.37
CA ASP A 220 -8.69 2.48 9.19
C ASP A 220 -9.99 2.56 8.40
N ILE A 221 -11.13 2.28 9.05
CA ILE A 221 -12.44 2.28 8.38
C ILE A 221 -12.73 3.65 7.73
N GLY A 222 -13.04 3.61 6.44
CA GLY A 222 -13.36 4.77 5.61
C GLY A 222 -12.15 5.65 5.33
N GLN A 223 -10.96 5.07 5.11
CA GLN A 223 -9.73 5.79 4.76
C GLN A 223 -9.18 5.45 3.38
N PHE A 224 -9.86 4.61 2.59
CA PHE A 224 -9.50 4.41 1.19
C PHE A 224 -9.38 5.77 0.47
N PRO A 225 -8.27 6.03 -0.27
CA PRO A 225 -7.36 5.04 -0.85
C PRO A 225 -6.14 4.64 -0.01
N ALA A 226 -6.01 5.12 1.23
CA ALA A 226 -5.03 4.52 2.14
C ALA A 226 -5.44 3.07 2.46
N PRO A 227 -4.50 2.12 2.55
CA PRO A 227 -3.06 2.30 2.69
C PRO A 227 -2.24 2.29 1.37
N PHE A 228 -2.88 2.09 0.20
CA PHE A 228 -2.18 2.00 -1.09
C PHE A 228 -1.45 3.30 -1.46
N GLY A 229 -2.05 4.42 -1.10
CA GLY A 229 -1.53 5.75 -1.30
C GLY A 229 -2.59 6.76 -0.88
N ARG A 230 -2.39 8.04 -1.17
CA ARG A 230 -3.34 9.08 -0.74
C ARG A 230 -3.94 9.86 -1.88
N ASP A 231 -3.41 9.73 -3.09
CA ASP A 231 -3.82 10.57 -4.21
C ASP A 231 -4.50 9.73 -5.30
N ILE A 232 -5.44 10.35 -6.00
CA ILE A 232 -6.16 9.74 -7.14
C ILE A 232 -5.55 10.28 -8.42
N PHE A 233 -5.36 9.43 -9.41
CA PHE A 233 -4.81 9.81 -10.72
C PHE A 233 -5.75 9.39 -11.83
N LEU A 234 -6.32 10.35 -12.56
CA LEU A 234 -7.06 10.11 -13.79
C LEU A 234 -6.11 10.27 -14.98
N TYR A 235 -6.07 9.29 -15.88
CA TYR A 235 -5.41 9.43 -17.17
C TYR A 235 -6.44 9.51 -18.31
N VAL A 236 -6.29 10.54 -19.13
CA VAL A 236 -7.10 10.79 -20.32
C VAL A 236 -6.16 10.84 -21.52
N ASP A 237 -6.44 10.05 -22.57
CA ASP A 237 -5.76 10.17 -23.87
C ASP A 237 -6.74 10.72 -24.90
N MET A 238 -6.57 11.99 -25.28
CA MET A 238 -7.48 12.68 -26.22
C MET A 238 -7.37 12.15 -27.66
N SER A 239 -6.36 11.31 -27.95
CA SER A 239 -6.24 10.63 -29.25
C SER A 239 -7.04 9.33 -29.33
N LEU A 240 -7.47 8.78 -28.19
CA LEU A 240 -8.18 7.49 -28.11
C LEU A 240 -9.68 7.63 -27.88
N SER A 241 -10.11 8.68 -27.18
CA SER A 241 -11.49 8.83 -26.70
C SER A 241 -12.12 10.13 -27.22
N ASN A 242 -13.45 10.11 -27.41
CA ASN A 242 -14.20 11.30 -27.83
C ASN A 242 -14.48 12.25 -26.65
N GLU A 243 -14.87 13.50 -26.96
CA GLU A 243 -15.09 14.57 -25.96
C GLU A 243 -16.12 14.17 -24.89
N HIS A 244 -17.25 13.60 -25.28
CA HIS A 244 -18.29 13.17 -24.31
C HIS A 244 -17.75 12.12 -23.34
N ARG A 245 -16.99 11.14 -23.84
CA ARG A 245 -16.38 10.11 -23.00
C ARG A 245 -15.37 10.69 -22.03
N ILE A 246 -14.51 11.58 -22.50
CA ILE A 246 -13.52 12.28 -21.67
C ILE A 246 -14.21 13.08 -20.57
N TYR A 247 -15.28 13.80 -20.92
CA TYR A 247 -16.07 14.55 -19.94
C TYR A 247 -16.63 13.62 -18.85
N ASN A 248 -17.22 12.48 -19.23
CA ASN A 248 -17.73 11.50 -18.27
C ASN A 248 -16.63 10.93 -17.37
N ASP A 249 -15.45 10.65 -17.92
CA ASP A 249 -14.29 10.16 -17.15
C ASP A 249 -13.84 11.20 -16.10
N VAL A 250 -13.84 12.48 -16.47
CA VAL A 250 -13.54 13.60 -15.56
C VAL A 250 -14.61 13.75 -14.48
N GLN A 251 -15.90 13.69 -14.83
CA GLN A 251 -16.99 13.77 -13.84
C GLN A 251 -16.92 12.63 -12.81
N ASN A 252 -16.68 11.39 -13.27
CA ASN A 252 -16.52 10.24 -12.38
C ASN A 252 -15.32 10.43 -11.42
N ALA A 253 -14.20 10.97 -11.91
CA ALA A 253 -13.04 11.23 -11.08
C ALA A 253 -13.28 12.36 -10.06
N LEU A 254 -13.99 13.43 -10.44
CA LEU A 254 -14.38 14.51 -9.54
C LEU A 254 -15.30 14.02 -8.44
N PHE A 255 -16.31 13.21 -8.78
CA PHE A 255 -17.20 12.60 -7.80
C PHE A 255 -16.43 11.76 -6.77
N LEU A 256 -15.50 10.93 -7.25
CA LEU A 256 -14.64 10.15 -6.35
C LEU A 256 -13.76 11.01 -5.47
N ASN A 257 -13.19 12.09 -6.01
CA ASN A 257 -12.39 13.04 -5.23
C ASN A 257 -13.19 13.79 -4.16
N GLU A 258 -14.51 13.94 -4.36
CA GLU A 258 -15.40 14.52 -3.37
C GLU A 258 -15.78 13.52 -2.27
N LYS A 259 -16.03 12.25 -2.64
CA LYS A 259 -16.54 11.24 -1.70
C LYS A 259 -15.46 10.43 -0.99
N LEU A 260 -14.31 10.21 -1.63
CA LEU A 260 -13.21 9.46 -1.04
C LEU A 260 -12.32 10.39 -0.20
N LYS A 261 -11.68 9.84 0.83
CA LYS A 261 -10.72 10.55 1.68
C LYS A 261 -9.31 10.64 1.08
N ASN A 262 -9.22 10.91 -0.21
CA ASN A 262 -7.94 11.18 -0.85
C ASN A 262 -7.47 12.62 -0.56
N ASN A 263 -6.18 12.87 -0.77
CA ASN A 263 -5.54 14.16 -0.55
C ASN A 263 -5.67 15.07 -1.78
N LYS A 264 -5.33 14.56 -2.97
CA LYS A 264 -5.48 15.30 -4.23
C LYS A 264 -5.90 14.38 -5.38
N LEU A 265 -6.61 14.95 -6.36
CA LEU A 265 -6.85 14.37 -7.67
C LEU A 265 -5.88 15.00 -8.69
N PHE A 266 -5.16 14.15 -9.42
CA PHE A 266 -4.33 14.55 -10.54
C PHE A 266 -5.00 14.10 -11.85
N ILE A 267 -5.33 15.06 -12.71
CA ILE A 267 -5.89 14.79 -14.05
C ILE A 267 -4.76 14.91 -15.07
N HIS A 268 -4.33 13.79 -15.62
CA HIS A 268 -3.28 13.71 -16.62
C HIS A 268 -3.88 13.62 -18.02
N ILE A 269 -3.63 14.64 -18.84
CA ILE A 269 -4.07 14.72 -20.23
C ILE A 269 -2.91 14.38 -21.14
N LEU A 270 -3.04 13.29 -21.87
CA LEU A 270 -2.08 12.79 -22.85
C LEU A 270 -2.55 13.18 -24.26
N LYS A 271 -1.58 13.59 -25.10
CA LYS A 271 -1.77 13.91 -26.51
C LYS A 271 -2.96 14.86 -26.75
N PRO A 272 -2.93 16.06 -26.15
CA PRO A 272 -4.03 17.01 -26.26
C PRO A 272 -4.31 17.36 -27.72
N SER A 273 -5.57 17.19 -28.15
CA SER A 273 -6.02 17.41 -29.54
C SER A 273 -7.18 18.40 -29.67
N ASN A 274 -7.90 18.67 -28.58
CA ASN A 274 -9.04 19.59 -28.53
C ASN A 274 -8.80 20.68 -27.47
N PHE A 275 -8.59 21.91 -27.92
CA PHE A 275 -8.26 23.04 -27.04
C PHE A 275 -9.45 23.50 -26.19
N ASP A 276 -10.67 23.51 -26.74
CA ASP A 276 -11.87 23.92 -25.99
C ASP A 276 -12.13 22.98 -24.81
N LEU A 277 -12.00 21.67 -25.03
CA LEU A 277 -12.11 20.67 -23.98
C LEU A 277 -10.96 20.79 -22.97
N LEU A 278 -9.76 21.07 -23.44
CA LEU A 278 -8.59 21.27 -22.58
C LEU A 278 -8.81 22.44 -21.61
N ASP A 279 -9.33 23.56 -22.11
CA ASP A 279 -9.61 24.74 -21.30
C ASP A 279 -10.72 24.49 -20.29
N LYS A 280 -11.78 23.76 -20.68
CA LYS A 280 -12.82 23.30 -19.75
C LYS A 280 -12.23 22.46 -18.62
N ILE A 281 -11.32 21.53 -18.92
CA ILE A 281 -10.71 20.67 -17.89
C ILE A 281 -9.75 21.48 -17.01
N ARG A 282 -8.96 22.39 -17.58
CA ARG A 282 -8.07 23.28 -16.81
C ARG A 282 -8.85 24.20 -15.86
N ALA A 283 -10.04 24.63 -16.24
CA ALA A 283 -10.90 25.44 -15.36
C ALA A 283 -11.34 24.69 -14.08
N LEU A 284 -11.15 23.37 -14.00
CA LEU A 284 -11.43 22.56 -12.81
C LEU A 284 -10.29 22.57 -11.77
N GLU A 285 -9.16 23.23 -12.07
CA GLU A 285 -8.05 23.32 -11.13
C GLU A 285 -8.45 24.00 -9.83
N SER A 286 -8.04 23.38 -8.72
CA SER A 286 -8.37 23.84 -7.38
C SER A 286 -7.33 23.33 -6.38
N LYS A 287 -7.53 23.60 -5.09
CA LYS A 287 -6.62 23.07 -4.05
C LYS A 287 -6.58 21.53 -4.05
N SER A 288 -7.69 20.87 -4.35
CA SER A 288 -7.83 19.41 -4.36
C SER A 288 -7.69 18.78 -5.75
N VAL A 289 -7.62 19.56 -6.82
CA VAL A 289 -7.53 19.07 -8.22
C VAL A 289 -6.39 19.75 -8.96
N GLU A 290 -5.49 18.98 -9.56
CA GLU A 290 -4.39 19.47 -10.39
C GLU A 290 -4.44 18.86 -11.78
N VAL A 291 -4.35 19.71 -12.81
CA VAL A 291 -4.41 19.29 -14.20
C VAL A 291 -3.01 19.33 -14.80
N ARG A 292 -2.56 18.20 -15.34
CA ARG A 292 -1.25 18.08 -15.98
C ARG A 292 -1.42 17.68 -17.44
N VAL A 293 -0.88 18.52 -18.31
CA VAL A 293 -0.95 18.31 -19.76
C VAL A 293 0.41 17.85 -20.27
N ASP A 294 0.42 16.69 -20.93
CA ASP A 294 1.62 16.13 -21.53
C ASP A 294 1.65 16.40 -23.04
N TYR A 295 2.52 17.34 -23.43
CA TYR A 295 2.76 17.70 -24.83
C TYR A 295 3.83 16.83 -25.51
N THR A 296 4.49 15.93 -24.78
CA THR A 296 5.66 15.19 -25.27
C THR A 296 5.31 13.94 -26.09
N ASN A 297 4.05 13.78 -26.49
CA ASN A 297 3.51 12.57 -27.16
C ASN A 297 3.80 11.26 -26.41
N ALA A 298 4.11 11.35 -25.11
CA ALA A 298 4.42 10.21 -24.26
C ALA A 298 3.25 9.21 -24.26
N SER A 299 3.59 7.92 -24.29
CA SER A 299 2.57 6.88 -24.14
C SER A 299 2.08 6.81 -22.69
N PHE A 300 0.86 6.31 -22.49
CA PHE A 300 0.32 6.05 -21.14
C PHE A 300 1.30 5.31 -20.23
N ARG A 301 2.04 4.32 -20.77
CA ARG A 301 3.00 3.52 -20.00
C ARG A 301 4.22 4.31 -19.55
N GLU A 302 4.73 5.19 -20.40
CA GLU A 302 5.84 6.07 -20.04
C GLU A 302 5.41 7.06 -18.96
N ARG A 303 4.18 7.60 -19.10
CA ARG A 303 3.61 8.53 -18.14
C ARG A 303 3.42 7.88 -16.78
N ILE A 304 2.70 6.75 -16.72
CA ILE A 304 2.39 6.07 -15.45
C ILE A 304 3.65 5.57 -14.73
N ALA A 305 4.71 5.18 -15.47
CA ALA A 305 5.99 4.80 -14.90
C ALA A 305 6.81 6.00 -14.37
N LYS A 306 6.61 7.21 -14.89
CA LYS A 306 7.16 8.43 -14.30
C LYS A 306 6.38 8.84 -13.05
N ASP A 307 5.06 8.77 -13.12
CA ASP A 307 4.18 9.17 -12.03
C ASP A 307 4.15 8.17 -10.87
N SER A 308 4.58 6.90 -11.06
CA SER A 308 4.70 5.89 -9.99
C SER A 308 5.67 6.23 -8.87
N GLN A 309 6.46 7.29 -9.04
CA GLN A 309 7.24 7.90 -7.96
C GLN A 309 6.38 8.62 -6.93
N LYS A 310 5.12 8.94 -7.27
CA LYS A 310 4.14 9.58 -6.39
C LYS A 310 3.26 8.50 -5.74
N ARG A 311 2.64 8.85 -4.59
CA ARG A 311 1.82 7.94 -3.78
C ARG A 311 0.45 7.65 -4.42
N PHE A 312 0.42 6.78 -5.43
CA PHE A 312 -0.83 6.32 -6.03
C PHE A 312 -1.73 5.64 -5.00
N GLY A 313 -2.88 6.24 -4.72
CA GLY A 313 -3.96 5.58 -3.97
C GLY A 313 -4.91 4.82 -4.89
N LEU A 314 -5.32 5.47 -6.00
CA LEU A 314 -6.21 4.90 -7.01
C LEU A 314 -5.83 5.45 -8.39
N VAL A 315 -5.75 4.59 -9.39
CA VAL A 315 -5.59 4.99 -10.80
C VAL A 315 -6.93 4.83 -11.52
N ILE A 316 -7.41 5.90 -12.15
CA ILE A 316 -8.64 5.94 -12.95
C ILE A 316 -8.26 6.01 -14.43
N ILE A 317 -8.86 5.14 -15.22
CA ILE A 317 -8.73 5.09 -16.68
C ILE A 317 -10.05 4.67 -17.32
N ASN A 318 -10.17 4.84 -18.64
CA ASN A 318 -11.31 4.35 -19.38
C ASN A 318 -11.02 3.05 -20.14
N GLN A 319 -12.06 2.52 -20.79
CA GLN A 319 -11.99 1.29 -21.56
C GLN A 319 -10.97 1.35 -22.71
N ASP A 320 -10.72 2.53 -23.30
CA ASP A 320 -9.87 2.68 -24.48
C ASP A 320 -8.40 2.51 -24.09
N ILE A 321 -7.99 3.12 -22.96
CA ILE A 321 -6.68 2.90 -22.35
C ILE A 321 -6.55 1.45 -21.86
N PHE A 322 -7.60 0.91 -21.23
CA PHE A 322 -7.61 -0.47 -20.70
C PHE A 322 -7.63 -1.56 -21.78
N ALA A 323 -8.04 -1.25 -23.02
CA ALA A 323 -8.12 -2.22 -24.10
C ALA A 323 -6.74 -2.76 -24.51
N SER A 324 -5.69 -1.95 -24.36
CA SER A 324 -4.31 -2.32 -24.65
C SER A 324 -3.77 -3.31 -23.63
N ARG A 325 -3.36 -4.50 -24.10
CA ARG A 325 -2.68 -5.51 -23.26
C ARG A 325 -1.46 -4.93 -22.54
N ARG A 326 -0.69 -4.09 -23.23
CA ARG A 326 0.53 -3.49 -22.68
C ARG A 326 0.19 -2.56 -21.50
N ASN A 327 -0.93 -1.83 -21.58
CA ASN A 327 -1.39 -0.94 -20.52
C ASN A 327 -1.90 -1.74 -19.32
N ARG A 328 -2.70 -2.79 -19.55
CA ARG A 328 -3.16 -3.68 -18.47
C ARG A 328 -2.03 -4.34 -17.70
N ARG A 329 -0.98 -4.76 -18.42
CA ARG A 329 0.22 -5.31 -17.77
C ARG A 329 0.91 -4.29 -16.87
N ALA A 330 1.10 -3.06 -17.36
CA ALA A 330 1.69 -1.98 -16.57
C ALA A 330 0.84 -1.68 -15.32
N LEU A 331 -0.49 -1.62 -15.46
CA LEU A 331 -1.43 -1.39 -14.35
C LEU A 331 -1.38 -2.51 -13.31
N PHE A 332 -1.32 -3.77 -13.75
CA PHE A 332 -1.21 -4.93 -12.85
C PHE A 332 0.11 -4.93 -12.09
N GLU A 333 1.22 -4.57 -12.74
CA GLU A 333 2.56 -4.52 -12.14
C GLU A 333 2.66 -3.48 -11.01
N LEU A 334 1.85 -2.41 -11.04
CA LEU A 334 1.84 -1.39 -9.98
C LEU A 334 1.32 -1.91 -8.63
N SER A 335 0.58 -3.02 -8.60
CA SER A 335 -0.01 -3.59 -7.37
C SER A 335 -0.85 -2.59 -6.55
N ILE A 336 -1.58 -1.70 -7.24
CA ILE A 336 -2.51 -0.71 -6.67
C ILE A 336 -3.92 -0.88 -7.25
N PRO A 337 -4.96 -0.37 -6.56
CA PRO A 337 -6.31 -0.33 -7.10
C PRO A 337 -6.41 0.47 -8.41
N VAL A 338 -7.17 -0.05 -9.38
CA VAL A 338 -7.41 0.59 -10.66
C VAL A 338 -8.91 0.68 -10.94
N MET A 339 -9.44 1.87 -11.11
CA MET A 339 -10.80 2.07 -11.60
C MET A 339 -10.81 2.16 -13.14
N LYS A 340 -11.62 1.31 -13.77
CA LYS A 340 -12.02 1.46 -15.17
C LYS A 340 -13.42 2.07 -15.22
N THR A 341 -13.57 3.22 -15.85
CA THR A 341 -14.88 3.86 -16.01
C THR A 341 -15.82 3.05 -16.93
N GLY A 342 -17.12 3.10 -16.64
CA GLY A 342 -18.18 2.45 -17.41
C GLY A 342 -18.93 3.45 -18.31
N TRP A 343 -19.94 2.99 -19.05
CA TRP A 343 -20.92 3.86 -19.70
C TRP A 343 -21.86 4.51 -18.69
N GLU A 344 -22.29 3.74 -17.69
CA GLU A 344 -23.00 4.24 -16.52
C GLU A 344 -22.06 5.06 -15.65
N HIS A 345 -22.61 6.09 -14.99
CA HIS A 345 -21.82 6.94 -14.11
C HIS A 345 -21.72 6.34 -12.70
N ILE A 346 -20.62 6.66 -12.01
CA ILE A 346 -20.38 6.10 -10.68
C ILE A 346 -21.32 6.71 -9.62
N ASP A 347 -21.76 7.94 -9.79
CA ASP A 347 -22.71 8.63 -8.91
C ASP A 347 -24.15 8.10 -9.03
N GLU A 348 -24.47 7.42 -10.13
CA GLU A 348 -25.74 6.71 -10.34
C GLU A 348 -25.77 5.33 -9.66
N CYS A 349 -24.59 4.80 -9.30
CA CYS A 349 -24.48 3.50 -8.66
C CYS A 349 -25.04 3.56 -7.23
N LYS A 350 -25.93 2.63 -6.89
CA LYS A 350 -26.47 2.49 -5.52
C LYS A 350 -25.94 1.25 -4.80
N LYS A 351 -25.29 0.38 -5.55
CA LYS A 351 -24.86 -0.93 -5.10
C LYS A 351 -23.47 -1.25 -5.63
N SER A 352 -22.67 -1.81 -4.74
CA SER A 352 -21.43 -2.51 -5.03
C SER A 352 -21.74 -3.95 -5.41
N PHE A 353 -21.03 -4.49 -6.38
CA PHE A 353 -21.19 -5.87 -6.82
C PHE A 353 -19.85 -6.59 -6.83
N VAL A 354 -19.76 -7.74 -6.19
CA VAL A 354 -18.54 -8.57 -6.19
C VAL A 354 -18.90 -10.02 -6.43
N VAL A 355 -18.11 -10.70 -7.27
CA VAL A 355 -18.27 -12.13 -7.55
C VAL A 355 -17.26 -12.92 -6.73
N LEU A 356 -17.71 -13.89 -5.94
CA LEU A 356 -16.82 -14.78 -5.19
C LEU A 356 -16.08 -15.74 -6.13
N SER A 357 -14.87 -16.10 -5.74
CA SER A 357 -14.06 -17.10 -6.45
C SER A 357 -13.06 -17.72 -5.50
N GLU A 358 -12.59 -18.93 -5.80
CA GLU A 358 -11.59 -19.63 -4.99
C GLU A 358 -10.32 -18.81 -4.73
N ASN A 359 -9.90 -17.98 -5.69
CA ASN A 359 -8.72 -17.12 -5.56
C ASN A 359 -8.88 -16.02 -4.50
N MET A 360 -10.11 -15.69 -4.09
CA MET A 360 -10.39 -14.75 -3.01
C MET A 360 -10.26 -15.39 -1.61
N ALA A 361 -10.17 -16.72 -1.51
CA ALA A 361 -10.17 -17.45 -0.23
C ALA A 361 -8.95 -17.18 0.66
N ASN A 362 -7.93 -16.47 0.17
CA ASN A 362 -6.77 -16.02 0.94
C ASN A 362 -6.67 -14.50 1.03
N THR A 363 -7.71 -13.75 0.64
CA THR A 363 -7.59 -12.32 0.35
C THR A 363 -8.65 -11.48 1.06
N GLU A 364 -8.63 -11.48 2.40
CA GLU A 364 -9.42 -10.55 3.23
C GLU A 364 -9.27 -9.08 2.79
N ASN A 365 -8.15 -8.73 2.12
CA ASN A 365 -7.85 -7.40 1.60
C ASN A 365 -8.89 -6.93 0.56
N VAL A 366 -9.39 -7.84 -0.28
CA VAL A 366 -10.41 -7.49 -1.30
C VAL A 366 -11.71 -7.08 -0.61
N ALA A 367 -12.16 -7.87 0.36
CA ALA A 367 -13.39 -7.59 1.09
C ALA A 367 -13.29 -6.28 1.89
N SER A 368 -12.18 -6.02 2.58
CA SER A 368 -11.98 -4.76 3.30
C SER A 368 -12.05 -3.55 2.37
N VAL A 369 -11.41 -3.61 1.20
CA VAL A 369 -11.44 -2.52 0.21
C VAL A 369 -12.85 -2.31 -0.36
N VAL A 370 -13.58 -3.39 -0.66
CA VAL A 370 -14.98 -3.33 -1.12
C VAL A 370 -15.84 -2.60 -0.09
N PHE A 371 -15.76 -2.98 1.19
CA PHE A 371 -16.59 -2.38 2.22
C PHE A 371 -16.18 -0.95 2.57
N ASP A 372 -14.88 -0.62 2.53
CA ASP A 372 -14.40 0.74 2.77
C ASP A 372 -14.92 1.71 1.70
N ILE A 373 -14.75 1.37 0.43
CA ILE A 373 -15.27 2.17 -0.69
C ILE A 373 -16.79 2.24 -0.62
N SER A 374 -17.48 1.12 -0.35
CA SER A 374 -18.94 1.10 -0.23
C SER A 374 -19.44 1.96 0.93
N LYS A 375 -18.69 2.05 2.05
CA LYS A 375 -19.00 2.95 3.16
C LYS A 375 -18.85 4.41 2.76
N GLN A 376 -17.74 4.77 2.10
CA GLN A 376 -17.49 6.14 1.67
C GLN A 376 -18.46 6.63 0.59
N LEU A 377 -18.83 5.75 -0.34
CA LEU A 377 -19.78 6.04 -1.42
C LEU A 377 -21.26 5.80 -1.02
N ASN A 378 -21.51 5.34 0.20
CA ASN A 378 -22.84 4.98 0.71
C ASN A 378 -23.60 3.96 -0.16
N LEU A 379 -22.92 2.90 -0.58
CA LEU A 379 -23.46 1.81 -1.40
C LEU A 379 -23.89 0.61 -0.53
N GLU A 380 -24.94 -0.08 -0.94
CA GLU A 380 -25.21 -1.46 -0.48
C GLU A 380 -24.20 -2.42 -1.14
N VAL A 381 -23.97 -3.59 -0.56
CA VAL A 381 -23.04 -4.59 -1.12
C VAL A 381 -23.81 -5.84 -1.52
N ASP A 382 -23.81 -6.16 -2.82
CA ASP A 382 -24.32 -7.42 -3.36
C ASP A 382 -23.12 -8.37 -3.59
N VAL A 383 -23.11 -9.50 -2.89
CA VAL A 383 -22.09 -10.56 -3.04
C VAL A 383 -22.70 -11.73 -3.82
N TYR A 384 -22.11 -12.04 -4.96
CA TYR A 384 -22.58 -13.05 -5.89
C TYR A 384 -21.67 -14.27 -5.86
N ASP A 385 -22.23 -15.43 -5.53
CA ASP A 385 -21.54 -16.71 -5.51
C ASP A 385 -22.12 -17.59 -6.62
N TYR A 386 -21.34 -17.74 -7.69
CA TYR A 386 -21.72 -18.51 -8.86
C TYR A 386 -20.85 -19.74 -8.97
N ASP A 387 -21.46 -20.91 -8.85
CA ASP A 387 -20.78 -22.19 -9.00
C ASP A 387 -21.73 -23.19 -9.70
N THR A 388 -21.32 -23.69 -10.86
CA THR A 388 -22.15 -24.61 -11.67
C THR A 388 -22.36 -25.96 -11.00
N ASP A 389 -21.48 -26.34 -10.08
CA ASP A 389 -21.51 -27.61 -9.37
C ASP A 389 -22.17 -27.45 -7.98
N GLY A 390 -22.69 -26.25 -7.67
CA GLY A 390 -23.29 -25.92 -6.38
C GLY A 390 -22.29 -25.87 -5.23
N SER A 391 -20.98 -25.82 -5.52
CA SER A 391 -19.91 -25.77 -4.53
C SER A 391 -19.64 -24.35 -4.06
N TYR A 392 -20.59 -23.78 -3.32
CA TYR A 392 -20.54 -22.39 -2.87
C TYR A 392 -19.38 -22.08 -1.90
N HIS A 393 -18.89 -20.84 -1.97
CA HIS A 393 -17.74 -20.33 -1.22
C HIS A 393 -18.15 -19.84 0.18
N ASN A 394 -18.80 -20.70 0.97
CA ASN A 394 -19.40 -20.35 2.26
C ASN A 394 -18.41 -19.71 3.25
N GLU A 395 -17.16 -20.18 3.28
CA GLU A 395 -16.12 -19.61 4.14
C GLU A 395 -15.79 -18.16 3.78
N ILE A 396 -15.76 -17.83 2.47
CA ILE A 396 -15.52 -16.46 1.98
C ILE A 396 -16.74 -15.59 2.27
N MET A 397 -17.95 -16.12 2.06
CA MET A 397 -19.20 -15.43 2.35
C MET A 397 -19.29 -15.01 3.82
N GLN A 398 -18.91 -15.90 4.75
CA GLN A 398 -18.86 -15.59 6.17
C GLN A 398 -17.94 -14.39 6.49
N SER A 399 -16.77 -14.32 5.86
CA SER A 399 -15.87 -13.16 6.00
C SER A 399 -16.52 -11.85 5.52
N TYR A 400 -17.32 -11.90 4.44
CA TYR A 400 -18.08 -10.73 3.97
C TYR A 400 -19.20 -10.33 4.93
N GLU A 401 -19.91 -11.29 5.54
CA GLU A 401 -20.93 -11.02 6.56
C GLU A 401 -20.33 -10.40 7.83
N GLU A 402 -19.15 -10.83 8.24
CA GLU A 402 -18.43 -10.22 9.38
C GLU A 402 -18.03 -8.78 9.07
N LEU A 403 -17.45 -8.54 7.89
CA LEU A 403 -17.04 -7.20 7.48
C LEU A 403 -18.24 -6.27 7.24
N SER A 404 -19.38 -6.77 6.76
CA SER A 404 -20.57 -5.94 6.59
C SER A 404 -21.08 -5.37 7.91
N ARG A 405 -20.94 -6.14 9.01
CA ARG A 405 -21.25 -5.68 10.38
C ARG A 405 -20.24 -4.64 10.83
N ILE A 406 -18.94 -4.87 10.63
CA ILE A 406 -17.87 -3.94 11.01
C ILE A 406 -18.01 -2.58 10.30
N TYR A 407 -18.30 -2.59 9.01
CA TYR A 407 -18.47 -1.37 8.22
C TYR A 407 -19.90 -0.78 8.28
N GLU A 408 -20.82 -1.46 8.95
CA GLU A 408 -22.25 -1.13 9.02
C GLU A 408 -22.83 -0.85 7.63
N ARG A 409 -22.65 -1.82 6.73
CA ARG A 409 -23.17 -1.80 5.35
C ARG A 409 -24.16 -2.93 5.17
N LYS A 410 -25.27 -2.63 4.47
CA LYS A 410 -26.24 -3.65 4.09
C LYS A 410 -25.61 -4.59 3.06
N LEU A 411 -25.64 -5.88 3.37
CA LEU A 411 -25.13 -6.96 2.54
C LEU A 411 -26.31 -7.78 2.00
N ASN A 412 -26.36 -8.00 0.69
CA ASN A 412 -27.27 -8.92 0.04
C ASN A 412 -26.44 -10.07 -0.56
N THR A 413 -26.78 -11.30 -0.24
CA THR A 413 -26.08 -12.50 -0.75
C THR A 413 -26.90 -13.16 -1.86
N ILE A 414 -26.23 -13.54 -2.94
CA ILE A 414 -26.86 -14.19 -4.10
C ILE A 414 -26.05 -15.43 -4.43
N GLN A 415 -26.56 -16.61 -4.07
CA GLN A 415 -25.97 -17.90 -4.43
C GLN A 415 -26.79 -18.52 -5.56
N THR A 416 -26.13 -18.90 -6.67
CA THR A 416 -26.82 -19.49 -7.83
C THR A 416 -25.88 -20.34 -8.67
N ASP A 417 -26.44 -21.37 -9.29
CA ASP A 417 -25.80 -22.31 -10.21
C ASP A 417 -26.19 -22.07 -11.68
N SER A 418 -27.18 -21.21 -11.92
CA SER A 418 -27.94 -21.17 -13.17
C SER A 418 -27.80 -19.87 -13.94
N LYS A 419 -27.61 -18.73 -13.27
CA LYS A 419 -27.41 -17.44 -13.94
C LYS A 419 -25.97 -16.97 -13.81
N ASN A 420 -25.31 -16.77 -14.94
CA ASN A 420 -23.97 -16.20 -14.96
C ASN A 420 -24.00 -14.73 -14.43
N PRO A 421 -23.03 -14.31 -13.59
CA PRO A 421 -22.97 -12.97 -13.01
C PRO A 421 -23.01 -11.83 -14.05
N ILE A 422 -22.47 -12.05 -15.24
CA ILE A 422 -22.42 -11.02 -16.29
C ILE A 422 -23.79 -10.78 -16.88
N SER A 423 -24.53 -11.86 -17.17
CA SER A 423 -25.93 -11.78 -17.60
C SER A 423 -26.76 -11.09 -16.54
N TYR A 424 -26.54 -11.41 -15.25
CA TYR A 424 -27.22 -10.74 -14.14
C TYR A 424 -26.99 -9.22 -14.14
N ILE A 425 -25.74 -8.77 -14.30
CA ILE A 425 -25.38 -7.36 -14.35
C ILE A 425 -25.91 -6.66 -15.61
N GLN A 426 -25.91 -7.35 -16.76
CA GLN A 426 -26.41 -6.80 -18.03
C GLN A 426 -27.93 -6.58 -18.00
N ASP A 427 -28.65 -7.55 -17.45
CA ASP A 427 -30.12 -7.51 -17.29
C ASP A 427 -30.56 -6.51 -16.21
N SER A 428 -29.66 -6.09 -15.32
CA SER A 428 -29.96 -5.10 -14.29
C SER A 428 -30.24 -3.73 -14.91
N PHE A 429 -31.37 -3.13 -14.51
CA PHE A 429 -31.72 -1.74 -14.84
C PHE A 429 -30.99 -0.71 -13.96
N THR A 430 -30.44 -1.13 -12.82
CA THR A 430 -29.69 -0.24 -11.93
C THR A 430 -28.18 -0.39 -12.13
N PRO A 431 -27.42 0.72 -12.28
CA PRO A 431 -25.97 0.69 -12.33
C PRO A 431 -25.35 0.12 -11.06
N TYR A 432 -24.26 -0.61 -11.24
CA TYR A 432 -23.45 -1.22 -10.19
C TYR A 432 -22.03 -0.69 -10.22
N LEU A 433 -21.41 -0.54 -9.05
CA LEU A 433 -19.95 -0.45 -8.95
C LEU A 433 -19.38 -1.86 -8.80
N CYS A 434 -18.76 -2.39 -9.85
CA CYS A 434 -18.25 -3.76 -9.83
C CYS A 434 -16.85 -3.83 -9.26
N PHE A 435 -16.61 -4.73 -8.30
CA PHE A 435 -15.29 -5.03 -7.77
C PHE A 435 -14.77 -6.32 -8.37
N VAL A 436 -13.56 -6.26 -8.91
CA VAL A 436 -12.93 -7.38 -9.62
C VAL A 436 -11.53 -7.58 -9.05
N PRO A 437 -11.14 -8.77 -8.57
CA PRO A 437 -9.75 -9.07 -8.29
C PRO A 437 -8.89 -8.87 -9.52
N PHE A 438 -7.82 -8.11 -9.40
CA PHE A 438 -6.93 -7.86 -10.51
C PHE A 438 -5.99 -9.06 -10.67
N GLU A 439 -6.43 -10.06 -11.42
CA GLU A 439 -5.66 -11.26 -11.70
C GLU A 439 -4.77 -11.13 -12.95
N ARG A 440 -3.68 -11.92 -13.01
CA ARG A 440 -2.68 -11.87 -14.10
C ARG A 440 -3.26 -12.25 -15.47
N ASN A 441 -4.29 -13.09 -15.51
CA ASN A 441 -5.07 -13.47 -16.69
C ASN A 441 -5.81 -12.27 -17.32
N ILE A 442 -6.30 -11.31 -16.53
CA ILE A 442 -6.91 -10.06 -17.01
C ILE A 442 -5.88 -9.22 -17.77
N ALA A 443 -4.61 -9.25 -17.33
CA ALA A 443 -3.50 -8.61 -18.02
C ALA A 443 -3.03 -9.33 -19.30
N LYS A 444 -3.54 -10.54 -19.61
CA LYS A 444 -3.20 -11.29 -20.85
C LYS A 444 -4.11 -10.90 -22.04
N THR A 445 -4.00 -11.62 -23.16
CA THR A 445 -4.63 -11.32 -24.47
C THR A 445 -6.15 -11.56 -24.43
N LYS A 446 -6.91 -10.77 -25.21
CA LYS A 446 -8.37 -10.90 -25.39
C LYS A 446 -8.78 -12.04 -26.32
N THR A 447 -7.84 -12.61 -27.08
CA THR A 447 -8.10 -13.73 -28.00
C THR A 447 -8.58 -14.94 -27.18
N PHE A 448 -9.77 -15.46 -27.50
CA PHE A 448 -10.46 -16.56 -26.79
C PHE A 448 -11.07 -16.23 -25.41
N ALA A 449 -11.51 -15.00 -25.19
CA ALA A 449 -12.28 -14.65 -23.98
C ALA A 449 -13.64 -15.37 -23.89
N PHE A 450 -14.28 -15.62 -25.04
CA PHE A 450 -15.58 -16.30 -25.13
C PHE A 450 -15.55 -17.78 -24.76
N THR A 451 -14.37 -18.41 -24.69
CA THR A 451 -14.18 -19.80 -24.25
C THR A 451 -13.52 -19.88 -22.87
N SER A 452 -13.36 -18.74 -22.20
CA SER A 452 -12.79 -18.67 -20.87
C SER A 452 -13.87 -19.06 -19.86
N THR A 453 -13.58 -19.98 -18.94
CA THR A 453 -14.46 -20.29 -17.79
C THR A 453 -14.23 -19.33 -16.62
N ASP A 454 -13.16 -18.54 -16.68
CA ASP A 454 -12.79 -17.55 -15.68
C ASP A 454 -13.73 -16.33 -15.68
N VAL A 455 -14.62 -16.29 -14.70
CA VAL A 455 -15.66 -15.29 -14.52
C VAL A 455 -15.08 -13.87 -14.37
N HIS A 456 -13.92 -13.70 -13.72
CA HIS A 456 -13.29 -12.38 -13.54
C HIS A 456 -12.73 -11.82 -14.83
N LYS A 457 -12.13 -12.69 -15.65
CA LYS A 457 -11.65 -12.30 -16.97
C LYS A 457 -12.79 -11.83 -17.86
N ILE A 458 -13.95 -12.49 -17.84
CA ILE A 458 -15.10 -12.07 -18.65
C ILE A 458 -15.75 -10.82 -18.04
N ALA A 459 -15.89 -10.75 -16.70
CA ALA A 459 -16.43 -9.59 -16.00
C ALA A 459 -15.61 -8.32 -16.30
N SER A 460 -14.27 -8.41 -16.38
CA SER A 460 -13.38 -7.30 -16.75
C SER A 460 -13.65 -6.70 -18.15
N MET A 461 -14.36 -7.43 -19.01
CA MET A 461 -14.73 -7.00 -20.36
C MET A 461 -16.07 -6.28 -20.42
N ASN A 462 -16.86 -6.28 -19.34
CA ASN A 462 -18.07 -5.48 -19.25
C ASN A 462 -17.70 -3.99 -19.19
N ASN A 463 -18.27 -3.20 -20.09
CA ASN A 463 -18.04 -1.76 -20.17
C ASN A 463 -19.26 -0.94 -19.76
N LYS A 464 -20.41 -1.58 -19.46
CA LYS A 464 -21.61 -0.90 -18.98
C LYS A 464 -21.33 -0.22 -17.65
N ASN A 465 -20.94 -1.01 -16.65
CA ASN A 465 -20.75 -0.55 -15.29
C ASN A 465 -19.30 -0.13 -15.00
N PRO A 466 -19.07 0.88 -14.13
CA PRO A 466 -17.74 1.18 -13.61
C PRO A 466 -17.19 -0.01 -12.81
N GLN A 467 -15.87 -0.23 -12.90
CA GLN A 467 -15.21 -1.37 -12.27
C GLN A 467 -13.97 -0.93 -11.49
N ILE A 468 -13.77 -1.47 -10.29
CA ILE A 468 -12.55 -1.31 -9.51
C ILE A 468 -11.82 -2.65 -9.45
N PHE A 469 -10.63 -2.67 -10.02
CA PHE A 469 -9.70 -3.77 -9.99
C PHE A 469 -8.86 -3.69 -8.71
N ILE A 470 -8.97 -4.69 -7.84
CA ILE A 470 -8.26 -4.73 -6.55
C ILE A 470 -7.05 -5.66 -6.68
N PRO A 471 -5.81 -5.20 -6.42
CA PRO A 471 -4.62 -6.03 -6.56
C PRO A 471 -4.68 -7.26 -5.65
N LEU A 472 -4.19 -8.39 -6.17
CA LEU A 472 -4.01 -9.63 -5.41
C LEU A 472 -2.51 -9.87 -5.12
N PRO A 473 -2.18 -10.57 -4.03
CA PRO A 473 -0.80 -10.97 -3.76
C PRO A 473 -0.25 -11.82 -4.91
N GLN A 474 0.88 -11.38 -5.48
CA GLN A 474 1.51 -12.09 -6.60
C GLN A 474 2.05 -13.45 -6.12
N LYS A 475 1.36 -14.54 -6.47
CA LYS A 475 1.94 -15.89 -6.45
C LYS A 475 3.17 -15.86 -7.36
N GLN A 476 4.37 -16.10 -6.82
CA GLN A 476 5.55 -16.29 -7.66
C GLN A 476 5.30 -17.54 -8.50
N GLY A 477 5.59 -17.43 -9.79
CA GLY A 477 5.38 -18.52 -10.75
C GLY A 477 6.13 -19.78 -10.33
N SER A 478 5.49 -20.91 -10.60
CA SER A 478 6.20 -22.07 -11.13
C SER A 478 6.79 -21.73 -12.50
#